data_AF-A0A9E6RA43-F1
#
_entry.id   AF-A0A9E6RA43-F1
#
_cell.length_a   1.000
_cell.length_b   1.000
_cell.length_c   1.000
_cell.angle_alpha   90.00
_cell.angle_beta   90.00
_cell.angle_gamma   90.00
#
_symmetry.space_group_name_H-M   'P 1'
#
loop_
_entity.id
_entity.type
_entity.pdbx_description
1 polymer ?
#
loop_
_entity_poly.entity_id
_entity_poly.type
_entity_poly.pdbx_seq_one_letter_code
_entity_poly.pdbx_strand_id
1 'polypeptide(L)'
;MTNETSPELDQASHRVFGRALNALDDAEKRVLKLARGRKLIARPPSPDDDADSFGDRLADGVAQFGGSWTFIVIFGVILAIWAVANVWLLTRPFDAYPFIFLNLMLSMLAAIQAPIIMMSQNRQSAKDRRQAELDYEVNLKAEIEIMALHDKLDALRNDHLVALVAKQEEQIALLTRLLEQRPLR
;
A
#
# COMPACT_ATOMS: atom_id res chain seq x y z
N MET A 1 -15.01 5.79 -31.79
CA MET A 1 -15.80 6.74 -30.98
C MET A 1 -15.15 6.82 -29.60
N THR A 2 -14.49 7.94 -29.28
CA THR A 2 -14.30 8.56 -27.93
C THR A 2 -13.16 9.57 -28.02
N ASN A 3 -13.38 10.71 -28.70
CA ASN A 3 -12.50 11.88 -28.63
C ASN A 3 -13.12 13.01 -27.79
N GLU A 4 -14.28 12.77 -27.16
CA GLU A 4 -15.03 13.76 -26.37
C GLU A 4 -14.68 13.74 -24.87
N THR A 5 -13.92 12.75 -24.40
CA THR A 5 -13.60 12.61 -22.96
C THR A 5 -12.37 13.40 -22.50
N SER A 6 -11.55 13.91 -23.42
CA SER A 6 -10.30 14.61 -23.07
C SER A 6 -10.50 15.97 -22.39
N PRO A 7 -11.39 16.89 -22.85
CA PRO A 7 -11.50 18.22 -22.27
C PRO A 7 -12.14 18.23 -20.86
N GLU A 8 -13.12 17.36 -20.60
CA GLU A 8 -13.72 17.25 -19.26
C GLU A 8 -12.76 16.69 -18.21
N LEU A 9 -11.94 15.69 -18.60
CA LEU A 9 -10.92 15.14 -17.72
C LEU A 9 -9.83 16.19 -17.44
N ASP A 10 -9.54 17.06 -18.42
CA ASP A 10 -8.57 18.14 -18.27
C ASP A 10 -9.06 19.21 -17.29
N GLN A 11 -10.34 19.56 -17.37
CA GLN A 11 -10.98 20.45 -16.40
C GLN A 11 -11.02 19.84 -14.99
N ALA A 12 -11.36 18.56 -14.85
CA ALA A 12 -11.36 17.87 -13.56
C ALA A 12 -9.95 17.78 -12.96
N SER A 13 -8.95 17.53 -13.80
CA SER A 13 -7.54 17.52 -13.42
C SER A 13 -7.10 18.88 -12.88
N HIS A 14 -7.41 19.97 -13.57
CA HIS A 14 -7.09 21.32 -13.11
C HIS A 14 -7.76 21.67 -11.77
N ARG A 15 -8.99 21.20 -11.54
CA ARG A 15 -9.71 21.43 -10.28
C ARG A 15 -9.11 20.66 -9.10
N VAL A 16 -8.69 19.42 -9.32
CA VAL A 16 -8.26 18.51 -8.25
C VAL A 16 -6.76 18.59 -7.97
N PHE A 17 -5.94 18.67 -9.04
CA PHE A 17 -4.48 18.62 -8.95
C PHE A 17 -3.80 19.94 -9.31
N GLY A 18 -4.55 20.94 -9.79
CA GLY A 18 -3.99 22.22 -10.23
C GLY A 18 -3.12 22.14 -11.49
N ARG A 19 -3.12 21.00 -12.21
CA ARG A 19 -2.26 20.71 -13.37
C ARG A 19 -3.07 20.10 -14.51
N ALA A 20 -2.57 20.24 -15.74
CA ALA A 20 -3.16 19.65 -16.95
C ALA A 20 -2.92 18.14 -17.01
N LEU A 21 -3.80 17.38 -17.65
CA LEU A 21 -3.77 15.89 -17.69
C LEU A 21 -2.45 15.29 -18.16
N ASN A 22 -1.79 15.97 -19.08
CA ASN A 22 -0.52 15.54 -19.65
C ASN A 22 0.63 15.57 -18.64
N ALA A 23 0.51 16.38 -17.58
CA ALA A 23 1.50 16.52 -16.51
C ALA A 23 1.27 15.57 -15.33
N LEU A 24 0.18 14.80 -15.33
CA LEU A 24 -0.12 13.83 -14.28
C LEU A 24 0.59 12.50 -14.51
N ASP A 25 0.95 11.87 -13.40
CA ASP A 25 1.47 10.51 -13.40
C ASP A 25 0.36 9.50 -13.75
N ASP A 26 0.77 8.29 -14.14
CA ASP A 26 -0.15 7.24 -14.57
C ASP A 26 -1.11 6.81 -13.44
N ALA A 27 -0.64 6.84 -12.19
CA ALA A 27 -1.45 6.61 -11.00
C ALA A 27 -2.56 7.68 -10.86
N GLU A 28 -2.20 8.96 -10.97
CA GLU A 28 -3.17 10.06 -10.84
C GLU A 28 -4.20 10.01 -11.98
N LYS A 29 -3.77 9.72 -13.22
CA LYS A 29 -4.67 9.51 -14.37
C LYS A 29 -5.63 8.35 -14.15
N ARG A 30 -5.17 7.24 -13.54
CA ARG A 30 -6.02 6.08 -13.20
C ARG A 30 -7.07 6.44 -12.17
N VAL A 31 -6.66 7.09 -11.07
CA VAL A 31 -7.58 7.52 -10.01
C VAL A 31 -8.64 8.47 -10.58
N LEU A 32 -8.26 9.44 -11.42
CA LEU A 32 -9.21 10.36 -12.05
C LEU A 32 -10.25 9.65 -12.92
N LYS A 33 -9.82 8.65 -13.72
CA LYS A 33 -10.72 7.82 -14.53
C LYS A 33 -11.66 6.98 -13.67
N LEU A 34 -11.17 6.42 -12.56
CA LEU A 34 -11.95 5.54 -11.68
C LEU A 34 -12.90 6.32 -10.75
N ALA A 35 -12.51 7.52 -10.32
CA ALA A 35 -13.35 8.45 -9.57
C ALA A 35 -14.64 8.80 -10.34
N ARG A 36 -14.55 8.99 -11.66
CA ARG A 36 -15.72 9.23 -12.53
C ARG A 36 -16.72 8.06 -12.52
N GLY A 37 -16.24 6.83 -12.37
CA GLY A 37 -17.07 5.63 -12.45
C GLY A 37 -17.70 5.19 -11.12
N ARG A 38 -17.39 5.84 -9.98
CA ARG A 38 -17.61 5.28 -8.62
C ARG A 38 -17.15 3.81 -8.50
N LYS A 39 -16.19 3.38 -9.31
CA LYS A 39 -15.67 2.01 -9.26
C LYS A 39 -14.75 1.91 -8.04
N LEU A 40 -14.84 0.77 -7.34
CA LEU A 40 -13.93 0.44 -6.27
C LEU A 40 -12.53 0.28 -6.88
N ILE A 41 -11.55 1.04 -6.36
CA ILE A 41 -10.14 0.86 -6.71
C ILE A 41 -9.58 -0.37 -5.98
N ALA A 42 -10.13 -0.68 -4.80
CA ALA A 42 -9.89 -1.91 -4.07
C ALA A 42 -10.41 -3.12 -4.87
N ARG A 43 -9.60 -3.58 -5.82
CA ARG A 43 -9.75 -4.90 -6.40
C ARG A 43 -9.20 -5.89 -5.38
N PRO A 44 -9.99 -6.87 -4.91
CA PRO A 44 -9.43 -7.93 -4.07
C PRO A 44 -8.31 -8.62 -4.87
N PRO A 45 -7.18 -8.98 -4.22
CA PRO A 45 -6.08 -9.65 -4.90
C PRO A 45 -6.64 -10.86 -5.63
N SER A 46 -6.48 -10.88 -6.96
CA SER A 46 -6.98 -11.99 -7.76
C SER A 46 -5.99 -13.15 -7.66
N PRO A 47 -6.45 -14.41 -7.55
CA PRO A 47 -5.55 -15.57 -7.46
C PRO A 47 -4.58 -15.70 -8.64
N ASP A 48 -4.88 -15.04 -9.76
CA ASP A 48 -4.09 -15.08 -10.99
C ASP A 48 -2.92 -14.09 -11.02
N ASP A 49 -2.85 -13.12 -10.10
CA ASP A 49 -1.71 -12.17 -10.01
C ASP A 49 -0.45 -12.81 -9.42
N ASP A 50 -0.61 -13.95 -8.72
CA ASP A 50 0.42 -14.76 -8.08
C ASP A 50 0.49 -16.15 -8.74
N ALA A 51 0.58 -16.23 -10.07
CA ALA A 51 0.98 -17.46 -10.74
C ALA A 51 2.47 -17.74 -10.44
N ASP A 52 2.79 -18.04 -9.18
CA ASP A 52 4.12 -18.34 -8.70
C ASP A 52 4.60 -19.62 -9.39
N SER A 53 5.74 -19.52 -10.09
CA SER A 53 6.38 -20.68 -10.69
C SER A 53 6.72 -21.70 -9.60
N PHE A 54 6.85 -22.98 -9.97
CA PHE A 54 7.25 -24.03 -9.03
C PHE A 54 8.57 -23.69 -8.29
N GLY A 55 9.48 -22.99 -8.97
CA GLY A 55 10.73 -22.49 -8.38
C GLY A 55 10.51 -21.39 -7.34
N ASP A 56 9.54 -20.50 -7.55
CA ASP A 56 9.21 -19.44 -6.60
C ASP A 56 8.64 -20.04 -5.32
N ARG A 57 7.66 -20.95 -5.43
CA ARG A 57 7.08 -21.64 -4.26
C ARG A 57 8.11 -22.41 -3.44
N LEU A 58 9.07 -23.06 -4.11
CA LEU A 58 10.19 -23.73 -3.44
C LEU A 58 11.11 -22.75 -2.74
N ALA A 59 11.45 -21.63 -3.38
CA ALA A 59 12.31 -20.61 -2.79
C ALA A 59 11.69 -19.97 -1.53
N ASP A 60 10.39 -19.67 -1.52
CA ASP A 60 9.72 -19.14 -0.32
C ASP A 60 9.64 -20.19 0.79
N GLY A 61 9.35 -21.45 0.45
CA GLY A 61 9.35 -22.54 1.44
C GLY A 61 10.73 -22.72 2.08
N VAL A 62 11.81 -22.66 1.30
CA VAL A 62 13.18 -22.77 1.80
C VAL A 62 13.59 -21.55 2.61
N ALA A 63 13.23 -20.33 2.18
CA ALA A 63 13.53 -19.10 2.92
C ALA A 63 12.78 -19.05 4.28
N GLN A 64 11.50 -19.42 4.29
CA GLN A 64 10.69 -19.45 5.50
C GLN A 64 11.15 -20.53 6.49
N PHE A 65 11.56 -21.70 5.98
CA PHE A 65 12.10 -22.78 6.80
C PHE A 65 13.50 -22.43 7.34
N GLY A 66 14.38 -21.90 6.49
CA GLY A 66 15.74 -21.50 6.85
C GLY A 66 15.80 -20.32 7.83
N GLY A 67 14.78 -19.46 7.85
CA GLY A 67 14.67 -18.32 8.77
C GLY A 67 14.08 -18.65 10.16
N SER A 68 13.68 -19.90 10.42
CA SER A 68 13.05 -20.29 11.68
C SER A 68 14.06 -20.57 12.79
N TRP A 69 13.78 -20.08 14.00
CA TRP A 69 14.55 -20.39 15.20
C TRP A 69 14.62 -21.89 15.49
N THR A 70 13.54 -22.63 15.22
CA THR A 70 13.49 -24.09 15.39
C THR A 70 14.47 -24.80 14.45
N PHE A 71 14.62 -24.32 13.21
CA PHE A 71 15.57 -24.88 12.25
C PHE A 71 17.02 -24.68 12.72
N ILE A 72 17.36 -23.48 13.21
CA ILE A 72 18.70 -23.17 13.72
C ILE A 72 19.08 -24.11 14.87
N VAL A 73 18.16 -24.35 15.81
CA VAL A 73 18.38 -25.24 16.95
C VAL A 73 18.57 -26.70 16.51
N ILE A 74 17.67 -27.23 15.66
CA ILE A 74 17.77 -28.61 15.15
C ILE A 74 19.07 -28.80 14.37
N PHE A 75 19.40 -27.85 13.48
CA PHE A 75 20.63 -27.89 12.70
C PHE A 75 21.88 -27.90 13.59
N GLY A 76 21.93 -27.04 14.61
CA GLY A 76 23.02 -27.03 15.60
C GLY A 76 23.16 -28.34 16.37
N VAL A 77 22.05 -28.96 16.77
CA VAL A 77 22.06 -30.27 17.45
C VAL A 77 22.60 -31.37 16.53
N ILE A 78 22.21 -31.39 15.26
CA ILE A 78 22.73 -32.37 14.28
C ILE A 78 24.25 -32.19 14.11
N LEU A 79 24.74 -30.96 13.98
CA LEU A 79 26.18 -30.68 13.88
C LEU A 79 26.93 -31.14 15.14
N ALA A 80 26.37 -30.90 16.33
CA ALA A 80 26.95 -31.35 17.59
C ALA A 80 27.01 -32.89 17.67
N ILE A 81 25.93 -33.58 17.29
CA ILE A 81 25.90 -35.06 17.24
C ILE A 81 26.94 -35.58 16.25
N TRP A 82 27.07 -34.98 15.07
CA TRP A 82 28.06 -35.36 14.06
C TRP A 82 29.50 -35.21 14.58
N ALA A 83 29.80 -34.08 15.22
CA ALA A 83 31.12 -33.83 15.81
C ALA A 83 31.42 -34.83 16.93
N VAL A 84 30.49 -35.06 17.86
CA VAL A 84 30.64 -36.02 18.96
C VAL A 84 30.82 -37.44 18.43
N ALA A 85 30.03 -37.87 17.45
CA ALA A 85 30.16 -39.20 16.86
C ALA A 85 31.52 -39.43 16.20
N ASN A 86 32.03 -38.44 15.45
CA ASN A 86 33.34 -38.54 14.80
C ASN A 86 34.51 -38.48 15.79
N VAL A 87 34.39 -37.70 16.87
CA VAL A 87 35.37 -37.70 17.96
C VAL A 87 35.34 -39.03 18.71
N TRP A 88 34.17 -39.63 18.94
CA TRP A 88 34.10 -40.88 19.71
C TRP A 88 34.59 -42.11 18.91
N LEU A 89 34.51 -42.06 17.58
CA LEU A 89 34.98 -43.11 16.66
C LEU A 89 36.53 -43.12 16.48
N LEU A 90 37.27 -42.86 17.56
CA LEU A 90 38.72 -42.66 17.70
C LEU A 90 39.62 -43.57 16.83
N THR A 91 39.15 -44.77 16.49
CA THR A 91 39.90 -45.79 15.75
C THR A 91 39.79 -45.69 14.23
N ARG A 92 38.69 -45.16 13.69
CA ARG A 92 38.47 -44.89 12.25
C ARG A 92 37.46 -43.73 12.08
N PRO A 93 37.85 -42.49 12.44
CA PRO A 93 36.97 -41.35 12.27
C PRO A 93 36.69 -41.12 10.78
N PHE A 94 35.41 -40.90 10.43
CA PHE A 94 35.00 -40.58 9.06
C PHE A 94 35.41 -39.15 8.68
N ASP A 95 35.32 -38.23 9.64
CA ASP A 95 35.75 -36.82 9.52
C ASP A 95 36.56 -36.42 10.76
N ALA A 96 37.87 -36.64 10.72
CA ALA A 96 38.77 -36.32 11.83
C ALA A 96 38.88 -34.80 12.03
N TYR A 97 39.08 -34.36 13.28
CA TYR A 97 39.39 -32.95 13.58
C TYR A 97 40.55 -32.49 12.70
N PRO A 98 40.40 -31.44 11.86
CA PRO A 98 39.50 -30.28 12.01
C PRO A 98 38.14 -30.32 11.24
N PHE A 99 37.58 -31.49 10.93
CA PHE A 99 36.26 -31.67 10.27
C PHE A 99 36.18 -31.07 8.86
N ILE A 100 37.06 -31.50 7.96
CA ILE A 100 37.17 -30.97 6.60
C ILE A 100 35.90 -31.22 5.78
N PHE A 101 35.30 -32.40 5.94
CA PHE A 101 34.09 -32.76 5.19
C PHE A 101 32.89 -31.93 5.64
N LEU A 102 32.70 -31.78 6.96
CA LEU A 102 31.64 -30.94 7.50
C LEU A 102 31.79 -29.48 7.04
N ASN A 103 33.01 -28.95 7.08
CA ASN A 103 33.29 -27.59 6.64
C ASN A 103 33.00 -27.37 5.15
N LEU A 104 33.33 -28.36 4.30
CA LEU A 104 33.00 -28.32 2.88
C LEU A 104 31.49 -28.30 2.66
N MET A 105 30.74 -29.15 3.37
CA MET A 105 29.28 -29.19 3.28
C MET A 105 28.65 -27.86 3.71
N LEU A 106 29.08 -27.30 4.84
CA LEU A 106 28.60 -26.01 5.34
C LEU A 106 28.89 -24.88 4.35
N SER A 107 30.08 -24.86 3.75
CA SER A 107 30.45 -23.85 2.75
C SER A 107 29.57 -23.93 1.51
N MET A 108 29.30 -25.15 1.00
CA MET A 108 28.40 -25.34 -0.14
C MET A 108 26.95 -24.94 0.19
N LEU A 109 26.49 -25.28 1.40
CA LEU A 109 25.15 -24.90 1.88
C LEU A 109 25.01 -23.37 1.93
N ALA A 110 25.99 -22.67 2.52
CA ALA A 110 26.00 -21.22 2.61
C ALA A 110 26.04 -20.55 1.21
N ALA A 111 26.82 -21.11 0.27
CA ALA A 111 26.93 -20.59 -1.09
C ALA A 111 25.59 -20.65 -1.84
N ILE A 112 24.79 -21.69 -1.64
CA ILE A 112 23.45 -21.83 -2.24
C ILE A 112 22.41 -20.99 -1.48
N GLN A 113 22.57 -20.79 -0.19
CA GLN A 113 21.64 -20.00 0.63
C GLN A 113 21.58 -18.53 0.22
N ALA A 114 22.73 -17.88 -0.04
CA ALA A 114 22.75 -16.44 -0.33
C ALA A 114 21.91 -16.04 -1.58
N PRO A 115 22.00 -16.72 -2.73
CA PRO A 115 21.13 -16.47 -3.87
C PRO A 115 19.64 -16.76 -3.60
N ILE A 116 19.31 -17.83 -2.87
CA ILE A 116 17.92 -18.16 -2.54
C ILE A 116 17.30 -17.07 -1.66
N ILE A 117 18.05 -16.61 -0.65
CA ILE A 117 17.63 -15.50 0.21
C ILE A 117 17.43 -14.24 -0.64
N MET A 118 18.37 -13.92 -1.53
CA MET A 118 18.26 -12.75 -2.42
C MET A 118 17.07 -12.85 -3.38
N MET A 119 16.76 -14.05 -3.90
CA MET A 119 15.60 -14.28 -4.77
C MET A 119 14.28 -14.10 -4.01
N SER A 120 14.19 -14.63 -2.78
CA SER A 120 13.01 -14.43 -1.92
C SER A 120 12.86 -12.96 -1.52
N GLN A 121 13.96 -12.27 -1.17
CA GLN A 121 13.96 -10.83 -0.89
C GLN A 121 13.54 -9.98 -2.09
N ASN A 122 14.07 -10.26 -3.29
CA ASN A 122 13.67 -9.54 -4.51
C ASN A 122 12.18 -9.71 -4.81
N ARG A 123 11.64 -10.91 -4.58
CA ARG A 123 10.21 -11.16 -4.75
C ARG A 123 9.35 -10.44 -3.72
N GLN A 124 9.75 -10.49 -2.44
CA GLN A 124 9.03 -9.77 -1.38
C GLN A 124 9.05 -8.25 -1.65
N SER A 125 10.19 -7.69 -2.03
CA SER A 125 10.33 -6.27 -2.40
C SER A 125 9.43 -5.89 -3.59
N ALA A 126 9.31 -6.76 -4.60
CA ALA A 126 8.38 -6.54 -5.71
C ALA A 126 6.91 -6.54 -5.25
N LYS A 127 6.52 -7.45 -4.35
CA LYS A 127 5.18 -7.48 -3.74
C LYS A 127 4.92 -6.22 -2.90
N ASP A 128 5.87 -5.84 -2.05
CA ASP A 128 5.77 -4.65 -1.20
C ASP A 128 5.66 -3.36 -2.04
N ARG A 129 6.39 -3.27 -3.16
CA ARG A 129 6.30 -2.14 -4.09
C ARG A 129 4.92 -2.05 -4.74
N ARG A 130 4.38 -3.17 -5.22
CA ARG A 130 3.01 -3.19 -5.80
C ARG A 130 1.97 -2.79 -4.76
N GLN A 131 2.11 -3.28 -3.52
CA GLN A 131 1.21 -2.90 -2.43
C GLN A 131 1.29 -1.40 -2.14
N ALA A 132 2.51 -0.83 -2.09
CA ALA A 132 2.71 0.61 -1.89
C ALA A 132 2.10 1.47 -3.01
N GLU A 133 2.21 1.02 -4.27
CA GLU A 133 1.58 1.69 -5.43
C GLU A 133 0.04 1.67 -5.31
N LEU A 134 -0.55 0.55 -4.90
CA LEU A 134 -2.00 0.44 -4.66
C LEU A 134 -2.47 1.31 -3.48
N ASP A 135 -1.72 1.30 -2.37
CA ASP A 135 -2.02 2.10 -1.19
C ASP A 135 -1.96 3.60 -1.53
N TYR A 136 -0.99 4.00 -2.37
CA TYR A 136 -0.91 5.37 -2.89
C TYR A 136 -2.15 5.75 -3.72
N GLU A 137 -2.57 4.90 -4.66
CA GLU A 137 -3.78 5.16 -5.47
C GLU A 137 -5.04 5.26 -4.61
N VAL A 138 -5.19 4.41 -3.59
CA VAL A 138 -6.32 4.46 -2.65
C VAL A 138 -6.30 5.73 -1.82
N ASN A 139 -5.14 6.11 -1.28
CA ASN A 139 -5.00 7.33 -0.49
C ASN A 139 -5.31 8.57 -1.32
N LEU A 140 -4.79 8.63 -2.55
CA LEU A 140 -5.08 9.72 -3.47
C LEU A 140 -6.57 9.82 -3.77
N LYS A 141 -7.25 8.69 -4.01
CA LYS A 141 -8.71 8.69 -4.20
C LYS A 141 -9.45 9.23 -2.98
N ALA A 142 -9.05 8.83 -1.78
CA ALA A 142 -9.65 9.30 -0.54
C ALA A 142 -9.48 10.81 -0.38
N GLU A 143 -8.29 11.35 -0.69
CA GLU A 143 -8.02 12.79 -0.66
C GLU A 143 -8.96 13.57 -1.60
N ILE A 144 -9.14 13.08 -2.84
CA ILE A 144 -10.06 13.68 -3.82
C ILE A 144 -11.51 13.64 -3.32
N GLU A 145 -11.95 12.51 -2.77
CA GLU A 145 -13.30 12.36 -2.24
C GLU A 145 -13.54 13.30 -1.03
N ILE A 146 -12.53 13.49 -0.18
CA ILE A 146 -12.58 14.45 0.95
C ILE A 146 -12.67 15.88 0.44
N MET A 147 -11.85 16.29 -0.53
CA MET A 147 -11.92 17.63 -1.14
C MET A 147 -13.31 17.88 -1.74
N ALA A 148 -13.86 16.92 -2.48
CA ALA A 148 -15.19 17.03 -3.05
C ALA A 148 -16.30 17.12 -1.99
N LEU A 149 -16.11 16.51 -0.83
CA LEU A 149 -17.03 16.63 0.31
C LEU A 149 -16.90 17.99 1.00
N HIS A 150 -15.68 18.52 1.11
CA HIS A 150 -15.41 19.87 1.63
C HIS A 150 -16.10 20.94 0.79
N ASP A 151 -15.94 20.89 -0.55
CA ASP A 151 -16.60 21.82 -1.48
C ASP A 151 -18.14 21.82 -1.30
N LYS A 152 -18.74 20.64 -1.12
CA LYS A 152 -20.19 20.51 -0.89
C LYS A 152 -20.60 21.08 0.46
N LEU A 153 -19.79 20.87 1.50
CA LEU A 153 -20.05 21.39 2.83
C LEU A 153 -20.00 22.92 2.83
N ASP A 154 -19.01 23.51 2.15
CA ASP A 154 -18.87 24.95 2.03
C ASP A 154 -20.03 25.57 1.24
N ALA A 155 -20.48 24.93 0.15
CA ALA A 155 -21.66 25.35 -0.59
C ALA A 155 -22.92 25.37 0.30
N LEU A 156 -23.18 24.27 1.02
CA LEU A 156 -24.32 24.19 1.94
C LEU A 156 -24.23 25.21 3.08
N ARG A 157 -23.02 25.43 3.61
CA ARG A 157 -22.77 26.42 4.65
C ARG A 157 -23.05 27.83 4.13
N ASN A 158 -22.60 28.16 2.93
CA ASN A 158 -22.82 29.47 2.32
C ASN A 158 -24.32 29.72 2.07
N ASP A 159 -25.03 28.74 1.52
CA ASP A 159 -26.49 28.82 1.32
C ASP A 159 -27.22 29.06 2.64
N HIS A 160 -26.81 28.38 3.71
CA HIS A 160 -27.38 28.57 5.03
C HIS A 160 -27.09 29.96 5.61
N LEU A 161 -25.86 30.47 5.43
CA LEU A 161 -25.49 31.82 5.88
C LEU A 161 -26.30 32.90 5.14
N VAL A 162 -26.45 32.78 3.82
CA VAL A 162 -27.27 33.70 3.02
C VAL A 162 -28.73 33.68 3.50
N ALA A 163 -29.29 32.50 3.76
CA ALA A 163 -30.66 32.37 4.27
C ALA A 163 -30.84 32.98 5.67
N LEU A 164 -29.84 32.87 6.55
CA LEU A 164 -29.87 33.49 7.88
C LEU A 164 -29.79 35.02 7.79
N VAL A 165 -28.94 35.57 6.93
CA VAL A 165 -28.84 37.02 6.69
C VAL A 165 -30.15 37.58 6.15
N ALA A 166 -30.77 36.91 5.18
CA ALA A 166 -32.07 37.33 4.63
C ALA A 166 -33.17 37.38 5.72
N LYS A 167 -33.21 36.37 6.61
CA LYS A 167 -34.14 36.39 7.75
C LYS A 167 -33.85 37.54 8.72
N GLN A 168 -32.58 37.87 8.96
CA GLN A 168 -32.22 39.01 9.82
C GLN A 168 -32.67 40.34 9.20
N GLU A 169 -32.52 40.52 7.89
CA GLU A 169 -32.99 41.73 7.19
C GLU A 169 -34.52 41.88 7.30
N GLU A 170 -35.28 40.80 7.13
CA GLU A 170 -36.74 40.82 7.35
C GLU A 170 -37.10 41.20 8.79
N GLN A 171 -36.41 40.64 9.78
CA GLN A 171 -36.63 40.97 11.20
C GLN A 171 -36.31 42.43 11.51
N ILE A 172 -35.21 42.96 11.00
CA ILE A 172 -34.84 44.37 11.16
C ILE A 172 -35.89 45.27 10.51
N ALA A 173 -36.34 44.95 9.30
CA ALA A 173 -37.37 45.71 8.60
C ALA A 173 -38.70 45.75 9.38
N LEU A 174 -39.11 44.63 9.98
CA LEU A 174 -40.29 44.56 10.85
C LEU A 174 -40.11 45.42 12.11
N LEU A 175 -38.95 45.34 12.78
CA LEU A 175 -38.66 46.15 13.97
C LEU A 175 -38.69 47.65 13.65
N THR A 176 -38.09 48.07 12.54
CA THR A 176 -38.12 49.47 12.09
C THR A 176 -39.55 49.95 11.87
N ARG A 177 -40.39 49.16 11.19
CA ARG A 177 -41.81 49.48 10.99
C ARG A 177 -42.58 49.61 12.30
N LEU A 178 -42.33 48.73 13.28
CA LEU A 178 -42.97 48.82 14.60
C LEU A 178 -42.53 50.06 15.38
N LEU A 179 -41.28 50.49 15.24
CA LEU A 179 -40.77 51.71 15.85
C LEU A 179 -41.39 52.96 15.21
N GLU A 180 -41.53 52.99 13.88
CA GLU A 180 -42.19 54.09 13.16
C GLU A 180 -43.68 54.22 13.51
N GLN A 181 -44.35 53.10 13.77
CA GLN A 181 -45.78 53.09 14.14
C GLN A 181 -46.03 53.38 15.62
N ARG A 182 -45.00 53.47 16.47
CA ARG A 182 -45.20 53.88 17.87
C ARG A 182 -45.55 55.37 17.91
N PRO A 183 -46.77 55.75 18.32
CA PRO A 183 -47.07 57.16 18.57
C PRO A 183 -46.21 57.62 19.75
N LEU A 184 -45.44 58.68 19.54
CA LEU A 184 -44.74 59.42 20.60
C LEU A 184 -45.82 59.89 21.59
N ARG A 185 -45.88 59.26 22.76
CA ARG A 185 -46.58 59.78 23.95
C ARG A 185 -45.61 60.54 24.81
#